data_AF-A0A1Q2CZN8-F1
#
_entry.id   AF-A0A1Q2CZN8-F1
#
_cell.length_a   1.000
_cell.length_b   1.000
_cell.length_c   1.000
_cell.angle_alpha   90.00
_cell.angle_beta   90.00
_cell.angle_gamma   90.00
#
_symmetry.space_group_name_H-M   'P 1'
#
loop_
_entity.id
_entity.type
_entity.pdbx_description
1 polymer ?
#
loop_
_entity_poly.entity_id
_entity_poly.type
_entity_poly.pdbx_seq_one_letter_code
_entity_poly.pdbx_strand_id
1 'polypeptide(L)'
;MFGIDAVDLLIILVLAVVMFGPEKLPQYSRKAARVFVYLRDIANNAKNTIGTELGPEYANMELKDLNPKTFIAKQLQNEVALIDEAKRELQEAQDMLKTSKSEAEGAVKKSSATSAIAEPAETALELVGPRISPFDPEAT
;
A
#
# COMPACT_ATOMS: atom_id res chain seq x y z
N MET A 1 -17.33 -24.89 18.50
CA MET A 1 -16.55 -25.98 19.10
C MET A 1 -16.11 -25.63 20.52
N PHE A 2 -17.04 -25.30 21.41
CA PHE A 2 -16.81 -25.23 22.86
C PHE A 2 -18.12 -25.61 23.54
N GLY A 3 -18.29 -26.91 23.83
CA GLY A 3 -19.46 -27.43 24.55
C GLY A 3 -19.24 -27.22 26.04
N ILE A 4 -19.35 -25.96 26.49
CA ILE A 4 -19.16 -25.56 27.89
C ILE A 4 -20.55 -25.39 28.49
N ASP A 5 -20.88 -26.22 29.47
CA ASP A 5 -22.14 -26.11 30.19
C ASP A 5 -22.03 -25.05 31.32
N ALA A 6 -23.17 -24.61 31.86
CA ALA A 6 -23.19 -23.61 32.93
C ALA A 6 -22.37 -24.04 34.16
N VAL A 7 -22.31 -25.35 34.43
CA VAL A 7 -21.49 -25.94 35.51
C VAL A 7 -20.01 -25.81 35.21
N ASP A 8 -19.58 -26.10 33.98
CA ASP A 8 -18.17 -25.99 33.58
C ASP A 8 -17.67 -24.55 33.67
N LEU A 9 -18.52 -23.59 33.29
CA LEU A 9 -18.22 -22.17 33.44
C LEU A 9 -18.00 -21.77 34.91
N LEU A 10 -18.79 -22.34 35.84
CA LEU A 10 -18.63 -22.12 37.27
C LEU A 10 -17.30 -22.72 37.78
N ILE A 11 -16.95 -23.93 37.34
CA ILE A 11 -15.67 -24.57 37.67
C ILE A 11 -14.49 -23.72 37.18
N ILE A 12 -14.54 -23.22 35.94
CA ILE A 12 -13.50 -22.33 35.39
C ILE A 12 -13.40 -21.03 36.21
N LEU A 13 -14.53 -20.45 36.61
CA LEU A 13 -14.56 -19.24 37.44
C LEU A 13 -13.88 -19.48 38.79
N VAL A 14 -14.22 -20.58 39.47
CA VAL A 14 -13.60 -20.95 40.75
C VAL A 14 -12.10 -21.17 40.57
N LEU A 15 -11.69 -21.90 39.52
CA LEU A 15 -10.28 -22.13 39.23
C LEU A 15 -9.53 -20.81 39.00
N ALA A 16 -10.12 -19.88 38.23
CA ALA A 16 -9.54 -18.56 38.01
C ALA A 16 -9.42 -17.77 39.32
N VAL A 17 -10.42 -17.82 40.20
CA VAL A 17 -10.39 -17.16 41.51
C VAL A 17 -9.29 -17.75 42.40
N VAL A 18 -9.11 -19.08 42.40
CA VAL A 18 -8.04 -19.74 43.18
C VAL A 18 -6.66 -19.40 42.62
N MET A 19 -6.51 -19.39 41.30
CA MET A 19 -5.21 -19.17 40.66
C MET A 19 -4.73 -17.72 40.76
N PHE A 20 -5.64 -16.75 40.59
CA PHE A 20 -5.31 -15.32 40.58
C PHE A 20 -5.64 -14.60 41.89
N GLY A 21 -6.56 -15.14 42.68
CA GLY A 21 -7.12 -14.52 43.88
C GLY A 21 -8.40 -13.70 43.60
N PRO A 22 -9.40 -13.74 44.52
CA PRO A 22 -10.68 -13.03 44.35
C PRO A 22 -10.53 -11.51 44.28
N GLU A 23 -9.46 -10.95 44.86
CA GLU A 23 -9.21 -9.51 44.85
C GLU A 23 -8.60 -9.01 43.54
N LYS A 24 -7.87 -9.87 42.80
CA LYS A 24 -7.15 -9.45 41.60
C LYS A 24 -8.02 -9.48 40.35
N LEU A 25 -8.94 -10.45 40.24
CA LEU A 25 -9.84 -10.57 39.09
C LEU A 25 -10.66 -9.30 38.82
N PRO A 26 -11.32 -8.67 39.81
CA PRO A 26 -12.07 -7.42 39.61
C PRO A 26 -11.16 -6.25 39.24
N GLN A 27 -9.93 -6.23 39.74
CA GLN A 27 -8.97 -5.18 39.42
C GLN A 27 -8.49 -5.29 37.97
N TYR A 28 -8.17 -6.50 37.50
CA TYR A 28 -7.76 -6.73 36.12
C TYR A 28 -8.90 -6.53 35.13
N SER A 29 -10.11 -7.01 35.45
CA SER A 29 -11.28 -6.79 34.58
C SER A 29 -11.61 -5.31 34.40
N ARG A 30 -11.52 -4.51 35.47
CA ARG A 30 -11.69 -3.04 35.40
C ARG A 30 -10.65 -2.37 34.52
N LYS A 31 -9.39 -2.80 34.59
CA LYS A 31 -8.31 -2.28 33.72
C LYS A 31 -8.58 -2.62 32.26
N ALA A 32 -8.93 -3.87 31.96
CA ALA A 32 -9.28 -4.31 30.62
C ALA A 32 -10.51 -3.57 30.08
N ALA A 33 -11.55 -3.39 30.90
CA ALA A 33 -12.75 -2.65 30.54
C ALA A 33 -12.43 -1.19 30.19
N ARG A 34 -11.53 -0.53 30.93
CA ARG A 34 -11.10 0.83 30.62
C ARG A 34 -10.41 0.91 29.25
N VAL A 35 -9.51 -0.03 28.96
CA VAL A 35 -8.84 -0.12 27.65
C VAL A 35 -9.86 -0.36 26.54
N PHE A 36 -10.80 -1.28 26.76
CA PHE A 36 -11.84 -1.59 25.79
C PHE A 36 -12.74 -0.38 25.49
N VAL A 37 -13.17 0.34 26.52
CA VAL A 37 -13.99 1.56 26.36
C VAL A 37 -13.19 2.64 25.63
N TYR A 38 -11.93 2.86 26.01
CA TYR A 38 -11.05 3.82 25.34
C TYR A 38 -10.87 3.49 23.85
N LEU A 39 -10.62 2.21 23.53
CA LEU A 39 -10.47 1.77 22.14
C LEU A 39 -11.77 1.92 21.34
N ARG A 40 -12.91 1.59 21.95
CA ARG A 40 -14.24 1.80 21.35
C ARG A 40 -14.49 3.28 21.07
N ASP A 41 -14.12 4.16 22.00
CA ASP A 41 -14.31 5.59 21.86
C ASP A 41 -13.41 6.17 20.77
N ILE A 42 -12.15 5.71 20.65
CA ILE A 42 -11.27 6.05 19.52
C ILE A 42 -11.89 5.61 18.19
N ALA A 43 -12.36 4.36 18.11
CA ALA A 43 -12.96 3.83 16.89
C ALA A 43 -14.21 4.63 16.46
N ASN A 44 -15.05 5.01 17.42
CA ASN A 44 -16.23 5.84 17.15
C ASN A 44 -15.86 7.26 16.72
N ASN A 45 -14.86 7.88 17.38
CA ASN A 45 -14.40 9.22 17.02
C ASN A 45 -13.77 9.26 15.62
N ALA A 46 -12.93 8.28 15.29
CA ALA A 46 -12.34 8.15 13.97
C ALA A 46 -13.44 8.02 12.90
N LYS A 47 -14.43 7.15 13.12
CA LYS A 47 -15.58 7.01 12.23
C LYS A 47 -16.33 8.33 12.02
N ASN A 48 -16.55 9.10 13.09
CA ASN A 48 -17.22 10.39 13.01
C ASN A 48 -16.39 11.40 12.20
N THR A 49 -15.08 11.48 12.41
CA THR A 49 -14.19 12.39 11.68
C THR A 49 -14.15 12.03 10.19
N ILE A 50 -13.97 10.76 9.85
CA ILE A 50 -14.00 10.27 8.45
C ILE A 50 -15.35 10.56 7.80
N GLY A 51 -16.47 10.29 8.49
CA GLY A 51 -17.81 10.55 7.97
C GLY A 51 -18.15 12.03 7.79
N THR A 52 -17.58 12.92 8.62
CA THR A 52 -17.86 14.36 8.58
C THR A 52 -17.03 15.08 7.50
N GLU A 53 -15.76 14.70 7.34
CA GLU A 53 -14.84 15.36 6.40
C GLU A 53 -14.92 14.77 4.97
N LEU A 54 -15.29 13.49 4.83
CA LEU A 54 -15.27 12.80 3.54
C LEU A 54 -16.67 12.46 3.00
N GLY A 55 -17.72 12.73 3.79
CA GLY A 55 -19.11 12.49 3.42
C GLY A 55 -19.61 11.07 3.73
N PRO A 56 -20.94 10.88 3.71
CA PRO A 56 -21.61 9.65 4.19
C PRO A 56 -21.27 8.38 3.39
N GLU A 57 -20.62 8.52 2.23
CA GLU A 57 -20.13 7.41 1.41
C GLU A 57 -19.05 6.57 2.12
N TYR A 58 -18.21 7.19 2.96
CA TYR A 58 -17.10 6.49 3.65
C TYR A 58 -17.47 5.96 5.05
N ALA A 59 -18.52 6.51 5.67
CA ALA A 59 -19.00 6.08 6.99
C ALA A 59 -19.50 4.62 7.02
N ASN A 60 -19.85 4.07 5.85
CA ASN A 60 -20.34 2.71 5.67
C ASN A 60 -19.28 1.73 5.11
N MET A 61 -18.13 2.22 4.62
CA MET A 61 -17.04 1.39 4.09
C MET A 61 -16.08 0.85 5.17
N GLU A 62 -16.14 1.34 6.40
CA GLU A 62 -15.08 1.10 7.40
C GLU A 62 -15.34 -0.02 8.42
N LEU A 63 -16.55 -0.61 8.50
CA LEU A 63 -16.85 -1.60 9.57
C LEU A 63 -16.96 -3.07 9.11
N LYS A 64 -17.07 -3.34 7.80
CA LYS A 64 -17.12 -4.73 7.28
C LYS A 64 -15.88 -5.11 6.48
N ASP A 65 -15.02 -4.14 6.14
CA ASP A 65 -13.82 -4.34 5.31
C ASP A 65 -12.50 -4.09 6.05
N LEU A 66 -12.54 -3.68 7.32
CA LEU A 66 -11.34 -3.50 8.17
C LEU A 66 -10.79 -4.82 8.75
N ASN A 67 -10.98 -5.94 8.05
CA ASN A 67 -10.08 -7.07 8.22
C ASN A 67 -8.83 -6.73 7.40
N PRO A 68 -7.63 -6.62 8.00
CA PRO A 68 -6.44 -6.17 7.28
C PRO A 68 -6.17 -7.05 6.05
N LYS A 69 -6.51 -8.35 6.12
CA LYS A 69 -6.41 -9.27 4.99
C LYS A 69 -7.37 -8.94 3.83
N THR A 70 -8.60 -8.50 4.09
CA THR A 70 -9.57 -8.21 3.03
C THR A 70 -9.34 -6.84 2.42
N PHE A 71 -8.95 -5.85 3.24
CA PHE A 71 -8.55 -4.52 2.76
C PHE A 71 -7.29 -4.60 1.88
N ILE A 72 -6.26 -5.31 2.34
CA ILE A 72 -5.03 -5.56 1.55
C ILE A 72 -5.38 -6.36 0.30
N ALA A 73 -6.20 -7.41 0.38
CA ALA A 73 -6.59 -8.18 -0.79
C ALA A 73 -7.36 -7.34 -1.83
N LYS A 74 -8.28 -6.46 -1.42
CA LYS A 74 -9.01 -5.56 -2.33
C LYS A 74 -8.12 -4.47 -2.91
N GLN A 75 -7.26 -3.87 -2.09
CA GLN A 75 -6.33 -2.84 -2.54
C GLN A 75 -5.30 -3.44 -3.53
N LEU A 76 -4.75 -4.62 -3.24
CA LEU A 76 -3.88 -5.34 -4.17
C LEU A 76 -4.62 -5.84 -5.41
N GLN A 77 -5.89 -6.26 -5.34
CA GLN A 77 -6.65 -6.65 -6.53
C GLN A 77 -6.90 -5.46 -7.46
N ASN A 78 -7.24 -4.29 -6.89
CA ASN A 78 -7.40 -3.06 -7.67
C ASN A 78 -6.05 -2.59 -8.23
N GLU A 79 -4.98 -2.62 -7.44
CA GLU A 79 -3.64 -2.25 -7.92
C GLU A 79 -3.12 -3.24 -8.97
N VAL A 80 -3.34 -4.54 -8.82
CA VAL A 80 -2.96 -5.55 -9.82
C VAL A 80 -3.77 -5.39 -11.10
N ALA A 81 -5.06 -5.08 -11.02
CA ALA A 81 -5.87 -4.79 -12.22
C ALA A 81 -5.38 -3.53 -12.95
N LEU A 82 -5.02 -2.47 -12.21
CA LEU A 82 -4.43 -1.26 -12.77
C LEU A 82 -3.03 -1.50 -13.34
N ILE A 83 -2.22 -2.34 -12.70
CA ILE A 83 -0.88 -2.73 -13.17
C ILE A 83 -0.98 -3.60 -14.43
N ASP A 84 -1.93 -4.53 -14.50
CA ASP A 84 -2.14 -5.38 -15.68
C ASP A 84 -2.66 -4.58 -16.88
N GLU A 85 -3.54 -3.60 -16.64
CA GLU A 85 -4.01 -2.67 -17.68
C GLU A 85 -2.86 -1.77 -18.17
N ALA A 86 -2.11 -1.15 -17.25
CA ALA A 86 -0.93 -0.36 -17.58
C ALA A 86 0.15 -1.17 -18.32
N LYS A 87 0.33 -2.44 -17.96
CA LYS A 87 1.27 -3.35 -18.63
C LYS A 87 0.82 -3.71 -20.04
N ARG A 88 -0.49 -3.84 -20.27
CA ARG A 88 -1.06 -4.07 -21.61
C ARG A 88 -0.85 -2.86 -22.51
N GLU A 89 -1.12 -1.67 -22.00
CA GLU A 89 -0.87 -0.40 -22.71
C GLU A 89 0.62 -0.20 -23.02
N LEU A 90 1.51 -0.51 -22.08
CA LEU A 90 2.96 -0.45 -22.29
C LEU A 90 3.44 -1.45 -23.34
N GLN A 91 2.91 -2.68 -23.37
CA GLN A 91 3.25 -3.67 -24.40
C GLN A 91 2.76 -3.24 -25.78
N GLU A 92 1.54 -2.71 -25.87
CA GLU A 92 0.98 -2.20 -27.12
C GLU A 92 1.80 -1.00 -27.65
N ALA A 93 2.13 -0.05 -26.78
CA ALA A 93 3.01 1.07 -27.14
C ALA A 93 4.41 0.59 -27.58
N GLN A 94 4.96 -0.45 -26.93
CA GLN A 94 6.26 -1.02 -27.26
C GLN A 94 6.23 -1.75 -28.60
N ASP A 95 5.15 -2.45 -28.93
CA ASP A 95 4.99 -3.16 -30.20
C ASP A 95 4.71 -2.19 -31.36
N MET A 96 3.96 -1.10 -31.11
CA MET A 96 3.85 0.01 -32.06
C MET A 96 5.21 0.66 -32.31
N LEU A 97 6.01 0.91 -31.26
CA LEU A 97 7.37 1.45 -31.42
C LEU A 97 8.28 0.51 -32.22
N LYS A 98 8.24 -0.80 -31.96
CA LYS A 98 9.02 -1.80 -32.72
C LYS A 98 8.57 -1.84 -34.18
N THR A 99 7.27 -1.75 -34.43
CA THR A 99 6.71 -1.75 -35.79
C THR A 99 7.13 -0.50 -36.54
N SER A 100 6.97 0.69 -35.95
CA SER A 100 7.45 1.95 -36.52
C SER A 100 8.97 1.98 -36.70
N LYS A 101 9.73 1.37 -35.78
CA LYS A 101 11.18 1.22 -35.91
C LYS A 101 11.55 0.28 -37.07
N SER A 102 10.85 -0.85 -37.24
CA SER A 102 11.07 -1.77 -38.34
C SER A 102 10.70 -1.15 -39.70
N GLU A 103 9.64 -0.34 -39.72
CA GLU A 103 9.20 0.41 -40.90
C GLU A 103 10.16 1.56 -41.24
N ALA A 104 10.69 2.26 -40.22
CA ALA A 104 11.75 3.25 -40.36
C ALA A 104 13.07 2.61 -40.80
N GLU A 105 13.46 1.44 -40.28
CA GLU A 105 14.63 0.68 -40.72
C GLU A 105 14.47 0.15 -42.16
N GLY A 106 13.25 -0.22 -42.55
CA GLY A 106 12.89 -0.57 -43.93
C GLY A 106 12.95 0.63 -44.88
N ALA A 107 12.49 1.81 -44.42
CA ALA A 107 12.62 3.07 -45.15
C ALA A 107 14.07 3.53 -45.25
N VAL A 108 14.87 3.39 -44.19
CA VAL A 108 16.31 3.70 -44.17
C VAL A 108 17.09 2.77 -45.11
N LYS A 109 16.76 1.48 -45.19
CA LYS A 109 17.31 0.57 -46.21
C LYS A 109 16.90 0.91 -47.64
N LYS A 110 15.73 1.52 -47.83
CA LYS A 110 15.26 2.01 -49.13
C LYS A 110 15.92 3.36 -49.50
N SER A 111 16.26 4.17 -48.51
CA SER A 111 16.98 5.44 -48.64
C SER A 111 18.50 5.27 -48.77
N SER A 112 19.08 4.13 -48.35
CA SER A 112 20.53 3.88 -48.46
C SER A 112 21.03 3.59 -49.88
N ALA A 113 20.14 3.61 -50.89
CA ALA A 113 20.53 3.59 -52.31
C ALA A 113 20.79 4.99 -52.89
N THR A 114 20.63 6.07 -52.12
CA THR A 114 20.82 7.43 -52.65
C THR A 114 21.29 8.40 -51.56
N SER A 115 22.59 8.40 -51.27
CA SER A 115 23.40 9.56 -50.81
C SER A 115 24.61 9.05 -50.05
N ALA A 116 25.63 8.65 -50.80
CA ALA A 116 27.00 8.63 -50.29
C ALA A 116 27.66 9.95 -50.69
N ILE A 117 27.51 11.00 -49.89
CA ILE A 117 28.46 12.11 -49.78
C ILE A 117 28.48 12.61 -48.32
N ALA A 118 29.71 12.64 -47.78
CA ALA A 118 30.22 13.47 -46.68
C ALA A 118 29.98 13.05 -45.21
N GLU A 119 30.97 12.35 -44.67
CA GLU A 119 31.63 12.66 -43.38
C GLU A 119 32.32 14.05 -43.42
N PRO A 120 32.84 14.64 -42.30
CA PRO A 120 33.00 14.08 -40.95
C PRO A 120 32.61 15.03 -39.80
N ALA A 121 32.59 14.51 -38.57
CA ALA A 121 33.23 15.13 -37.40
C ALA A 121 32.95 14.32 -36.12
N GLU A 122 33.97 13.63 -35.66
CA GLU A 122 34.12 13.11 -34.31
C GLU A 122 34.06 14.25 -33.27
N THR A 123 33.59 13.98 -32.05
CA THR A 123 34.41 14.09 -30.81
C THR A 123 33.51 13.97 -29.56
N ALA A 124 33.75 12.86 -28.84
CA ALA A 124 33.74 12.67 -27.38
C ALA A 124 32.57 13.16 -26.50
N LEU A 125 31.91 12.16 -25.92
CA LEU A 125 31.19 12.18 -24.66
C LEU A 125 32.07 12.71 -23.50
N GLU A 126 31.58 13.71 -22.75
CA GLU A 126 32.08 13.98 -21.40
C GLU A 126 30.97 13.73 -20.38
N LEU A 127 31.21 12.70 -19.57
CA LEU A 127 30.41 12.27 -18.43
C LEU A 127 30.31 13.40 -17.40
N VAL A 128 29.09 13.87 -17.14
CA VAL A 128 28.76 14.73 -16.01
C VAL A 128 29.00 13.95 -14.71
N GLY A 129 30.17 14.13 -14.11
CA GLY A 129 30.46 13.73 -12.73
C GLY A 129 29.66 14.57 -11.71
N PRO A 130 29.49 14.08 -10.47
CA PRO A 130 28.69 14.76 -9.47
C PRO A 130 29.35 16.08 -9.06
N ARG A 131 28.65 17.20 -9.29
CA ARG A 131 29.07 18.52 -8.81
C ARG A 131 28.89 18.54 -7.29
N ILE A 132 30.01 18.55 -6.56
CA ILE A 132 30.02 18.78 -5.11
C ILE A 132 29.63 20.26 -4.91
N SER A 133 28.47 20.53 -4.34
CA SER A 133 28.08 21.90 -4.01
C SER A 133 28.95 22.44 -2.86
N PRO A 134 29.30 23.75 -2.84
CA PRO A 134 30.14 24.33 -1.81
C PRO A 134 29.50 24.23 -0.41
N PHE A 135 30.33 24.05 0.62
CA PHE A 135 29.93 24.00 2.01
C PHE A 135 29.50 25.40 2.51
N ASP A 136 28.32 25.49 3.14
CA ASP A 136 27.73 26.72 3.69
C ASP A 136 28.01 26.82 5.20
N PRO A 137 28.81 27.79 5.67
CA PRO A 137 29.18 27.91 7.08
C PRO A 137 28.17 28.70 7.96
N GLU A 138 27.03 29.16 7.44
CA GLU A 138 26.08 29.99 8.22
C GLU A 138 24.93 29.19 8.88
N ALA A 139 24.93 27.86 8.83
CA ALA A 139 23.93 27.04 9.51
C ALA A 139 24.35 26.75 10.98
N THR A 140 23.94 27.61 11.93
CA THR A 140 23.89 27.33 13.38
C THR A 140 22.49 27.57 13.91
#